data_AF-A0A529PGZ0-F1
#
_entry.id   AF-A0A529PGZ0-F1
#
_cell.length_a   1.000
_cell.length_b   1.000
_cell.length_c   1.000
_cell.angle_alpha   90.00
_cell.angle_beta   90.00
_cell.angle_gamma   90.00
#
_symmetry.space_group_name_H-M   'P 1'
#
loop_
_entity.id
_entity.type
_entity.pdbx_description
1 polymer ?
#
loop_
_entity_poly.entity_id
_entity_poly.type
_entity_poly.pdbx_seq_one_letter_code
_entity_poly.pdbx_strand_id
1 'polypeptide(L)'
;PENYEVGPEFISRFVDADAGNISYFAPSAKPGHALFDLNLYTVDRLRKTGVTAEGLGRCTYTEEHLFYSYRRTTHRKEADYGRQVSAIVLEKE
;
A
#
# COMPACT_ATOMS: atom_id res chain seq x y z
N PRO A 1 5.53 4.56 -0.73
CA PRO A 1 5.86 4.08 0.64
C PRO A 1 5.60 5.06 1.82
N GLU A 2 5.65 6.38 1.64
CA GLU A 2 5.80 7.37 2.73
C GLU A 2 4.76 7.38 3.86
N ASN A 3 3.55 6.86 3.61
CA ASN A 3 2.43 6.96 4.57
C ASN A 3 1.94 5.61 5.12
N TYR A 4 2.62 4.50 4.78
CA TYR A 4 2.21 3.16 5.20
C TYR A 4 3.18 2.57 6.23
N GLU A 5 3.21 3.19 7.41
CA GLU A 5 3.94 2.64 8.56
C GLU A 5 3.28 1.34 9.05
N VAL A 6 4.10 0.34 9.33
CA VAL A 6 3.74 -0.99 9.83
C VAL A 6 4.65 -1.42 10.98
N GLY A 7 4.14 -2.30 11.84
CA GLY A 7 4.86 -2.82 13.00
C GLY A 7 5.81 -3.99 12.69
N PRO A 8 6.65 -4.38 13.65
CA PRO A 8 7.66 -5.44 13.50
C PRO A 8 7.06 -6.80 13.15
N GLU A 9 5.86 -7.10 13.65
CA GLU A 9 5.13 -8.33 13.35
C GLU A 9 4.77 -8.46 11.86
N PHE A 10 4.44 -7.33 11.22
CA PHE A 10 4.15 -7.31 9.79
C PHE A 10 5.41 -7.53 8.97
N ILE A 11 6.52 -6.89 9.38
CA ILE A 11 7.83 -7.03 8.72
C ILE A 11 8.29 -8.49 8.78
N SER A 12 8.30 -9.09 9.98
CA SER A 12 8.72 -10.50 10.18
C SER A 12 7.94 -11.42 9.25
N ARG A 13 6.60 -11.34 9.27
CA ARG A 13 5.74 -12.19 8.45
C ARG A 13 6.06 -12.11 6.95
N PHE A 14 6.41 -10.93 6.44
CA PHE A 14 6.77 -10.76 5.03
C PHE A 14 8.15 -11.33 4.70
N VAL A 15 9.13 -11.10 5.56
CA VAL A 15 10.50 -11.61 5.38
C VAL A 15 10.54 -13.13 5.53
N ASP A 16 9.78 -13.69 6.47
CA ASP A 16 9.67 -15.13 6.71
C ASP A 16 9.06 -15.86 5.50
N ALA A 17 8.18 -15.19 4.73
CA ALA A 17 7.59 -15.74 3.52
C ALA A 17 8.56 -15.71 2.32
N ASP A 18 9.37 -14.66 2.19
CA ASP A 18 10.44 -14.51 1.20
C ASP A 18 11.40 -13.43 1.71
N ALA A 19 12.66 -13.81 1.94
CA ALA A 19 13.69 -12.89 2.44
C ALA A 19 13.90 -11.68 1.52
N GLY A 20 13.65 -11.83 0.22
CA GLY A 20 13.70 -10.75 -0.76
C GLY A 20 12.66 -9.65 -0.51
N ASN A 21 11.60 -9.91 0.26
CA ASN A 21 10.59 -8.92 0.58
C ASN A 21 11.12 -7.76 1.44
N ILE A 22 12.30 -7.91 2.04
CA ILE A 22 12.93 -6.82 2.80
C ILE A 22 13.11 -5.54 1.95
N SER A 23 13.23 -5.67 0.63
CA SER A 23 13.38 -4.54 -0.29
C SER A 23 12.15 -3.62 -0.36
N TYR A 24 10.98 -4.08 0.08
CA TYR A 24 9.74 -3.30 0.10
C TYR A 24 9.56 -2.50 1.39
N PHE A 25 10.53 -2.53 2.31
CA PHE A 25 10.48 -1.80 3.58
C PHE A 25 11.55 -0.71 3.62
N ALA A 26 11.11 0.52 3.88
CA ALA A 26 11.98 1.66 4.15
C ALA A 26 11.99 1.99 5.66
N PRO A 27 13.05 2.63 6.18
CA PRO A 27 13.10 3.03 7.58
C PRO A 27 11.92 3.93 7.99
N SER A 28 11.36 3.72 9.19
CA SER A 28 10.46 4.68 9.84
C SER A 28 11.21 5.45 10.93
N ALA A 29 10.73 6.66 11.25
CA ALA A 29 11.16 7.41 12.44
C ALA A 29 10.78 6.72 13.76
N LYS A 30 9.76 5.84 13.75
CA LYS A 30 9.32 5.10 14.93
C LYS A 30 10.16 3.82 15.11
N PRO A 31 10.82 3.63 16.27
CA PRO A 31 11.62 2.43 16.52
C PRO A 31 10.82 1.14 16.32
N GLY A 32 11.46 0.16 15.68
CA GLY A 32 10.87 -1.15 15.37
C GLY A 32 9.79 -1.14 14.29
N HIS A 33 9.51 0.00 13.66
CA HIS A 33 8.55 0.12 12.56
C HIS A 33 9.27 0.39 11.23
N ALA A 34 8.56 0.16 10.14
CA ALA A 34 9.02 0.46 8.79
C ALA A 34 7.89 1.02 7.93
N LEU A 35 8.26 1.71 6.85
CA LEU A 35 7.35 2.17 5.81
C LEU A 35 7.28 1.12 4.70
N PHE A 36 6.10 0.54 4.49
CA PHE A 36 5.90 -0.52 3.49
C PHE A 36 5.49 0.05 2.12
N ASP A 37 6.17 -0.35 1.05
CA ASP A 37 5.79 -0.02 -0.32
C ASP A 37 4.81 -1.04 -0.90
N LEU A 38 3.51 -0.83 -0.60
CA LEU A 38 2.44 -1.68 -1.14
C LEU A 38 2.36 -1.61 -2.68
N ASN A 39 2.62 -0.45 -3.28
CA ASN A 39 2.51 -0.28 -4.74
C ASN A 39 3.59 -1.10 -5.45
N LEU A 40 4.85 -0.93 -5.03
CA LEU A 40 5.96 -1.68 -5.60
C LEU A 40 5.79 -3.18 -5.37
N TYR A 41 5.44 -3.61 -4.15
CA TYR A 41 5.17 -5.02 -3.84
C TYR A 41 4.10 -5.62 -4.76
N THR A 42 3.00 -4.91 -4.99
CA THR A 42 1.89 -5.39 -5.83
C THR A 42 2.30 -5.49 -7.29
N VAL A 43 2.96 -4.45 -7.82
CA VAL A 43 3.41 -4.42 -9.22
C VAL A 43 4.46 -5.50 -9.48
N ASP A 44 5.44 -5.68 -8.59
CA ASP A 44 6.47 -6.69 -8.75
C ASP A 44 5.90 -8.10 -8.66
N ARG A 45 4.89 -8.33 -7.81
CA ARG A 45 4.17 -9.61 -7.80
C ARG A 45 3.47 -9.90 -9.13
N LEU A 46 2.84 -8.92 -9.76
CA LEU A 46 2.22 -9.09 -11.09
C LEU A 46 3.28 -9.35 -12.16
N ARG A 47 4.40 -8.61 -12.13
CA ARG A 47 5.51 -8.81 -13.08
C ARG A 47 6.15 -10.19 -12.96
N LYS A 48 6.29 -10.71 -11.74
CA LYS A 48 6.80 -12.06 -11.48
C LYS A 48 5.90 -13.16 -12.06
N THR A 49 4.62 -12.89 -12.33
CA THR A 49 3.73 -13.85 -13.04
C THR A 49 3.78 -13.70 -14.56
N GLY A 50 4.65 -12.84 -15.10
CA GLY A 50 4.79 -12.61 -16.54
C GLY A 50 3.83 -11.56 -17.10
N VAL A 51 3.12 -10.80 -16.25
CA VAL A 51 2.20 -9.75 -16.68
C VAL A 51 2.92 -8.40 -16.76
N THR A 52 2.71 -7.65 -17.84
CA THR A 52 3.10 -6.23 -17.90
C THR A 52 2.21 -5.42 -16.97
N ALA A 53 2.80 -4.85 -15.93
CA ALA A 53 2.06 -4.10 -14.91
C ALA A 53 2.72 -2.76 -14.60
N GLU A 54 1.87 -1.77 -14.33
CA GLU A 54 2.22 -0.44 -13.84
C GLU A 54 1.18 0.00 -12.79
N GLY A 55 1.57 0.98 -11.98
CA GLY A 55 0.70 1.57 -10.97
C GLY A 55 0.62 3.08 -11.17
N LEU A 56 -0.51 3.68 -10.76
CA LEU A 56 -0.74 5.12 -10.94
C LEU A 56 0.21 6.01 -10.11
N GLY A 57 0.93 5.45 -9.13
CA GLY A 57 1.84 6.21 -8.26
C GLY A 57 1.12 7.19 -7.33
N ARG A 58 -0.19 7.01 -7.10
CA ARG A 58 -1.05 7.90 -6.31
C ARG A 58 -1.14 7.45 -4.86
N CYS A 59 -1.30 8.38 -3.93
CA CYS A 59 -1.38 8.07 -2.50
C CYS A 59 -2.71 8.56 -1.91
N THR A 60 -3.54 7.62 -1.45
CA THR A 60 -4.83 7.94 -0.84
C THR A 60 -4.69 8.78 0.43
N TYR A 61 -3.59 8.62 1.17
CA TYR A 61 -3.32 9.37 2.38
C TYR A 61 -2.98 10.84 2.09
N THR A 62 -2.04 11.10 1.18
CA THR A 62 -1.56 12.45 0.84
C THR A 62 -2.59 13.24 0.02
N GLU A 63 -3.24 12.60 -0.95
CA GLU A 63 -4.13 13.28 -1.90
C GLU A 63 -5.58 13.33 -1.39
N GLU A 64 -5.77 13.98 -0.23
CA GLU A 64 -7.06 14.03 0.47
C GLU A 64 -8.23 14.59 -0.38
N HIS A 65 -7.94 15.52 -1.29
CA HIS A 65 -8.94 16.12 -2.17
C HIS A 65 -9.48 15.15 -3.23
N LEU A 66 -8.86 13.99 -3.42
CA LEU A 66 -9.23 12.99 -4.44
C LEU A 66 -9.64 11.65 -3.84
N PHE A 67 -9.12 11.31 -2.65
CA PHE A 67 -9.33 10.00 -2.04
C PHE A 67 -9.67 10.08 -0.56
N TYR A 68 -10.61 9.24 -0.15
CA TYR A 68 -10.74 8.77 1.23
C TYR A 68 -9.54 7.91 1.63
N SER A 69 -9.16 7.94 2.91
CA SER A 69 -8.07 7.14 3.44
C SER A 69 -8.35 6.70 4.87
N TYR A 70 -8.47 5.38 5.07
CA TYR A 70 -8.65 4.79 6.39
C TYR A 70 -7.54 5.21 7.37
N ARG A 71 -6.27 5.23 6.90
CA ARG A 71 -5.13 5.61 7.74
C ARG A 71 -5.21 7.07 8.18
N ARG A 72 -5.60 7.98 7.29
CA ARG A 72 -5.78 9.40 7.61
C ARG A 72 -6.90 9.59 8.63
N THR A 73 -8.04 8.95 8.41
CA THR A 73 -9.18 8.95 9.33
C THR A 73 -8.79 8.42 10.71
N THR A 74 -8.00 7.34 10.78
CA THR A 74 -7.48 6.79 12.05
C THR A 74 -6.57 7.78 12.77
N HIS A 75 -5.61 8.41 12.06
CA HIS A 75 -4.72 9.42 12.65
C HIS A 75 -5.49 10.66 13.16
N ARG A 76 -6.57 11.03 12.47
CA ARG A 76 -7.42 12.17 12.84
C ARG A 76 -8.56 11.82 13.82
N LYS A 77 -8.70 10.54 14.20
CA LYS A 77 -9.77 10.05 15.09
C LYS A 77 -11.18 10.39 14.58
N GLU A 78 -11.35 10.38 13.27
CA GLU A 78 -12.65 10.56 12.63
C GLU A 78 -13.50 9.29 12.79
N ALA A 79 -14.82 9.44 12.94
CA ALA A 79 -15.71 8.32 13.26
C ALA A 79 -15.89 7.32 12.09
N ASP A 80 -15.84 7.81 10.85
CA ASP A 80 -15.92 6.99 9.65
C ASP A 80 -15.24 7.68 8.46
N TYR A 81 -15.07 6.95 7.36
CA TYR A 81 -14.48 7.41 6.11
C TYR A 81 -15.27 6.86 4.92
N GLY A 82 -15.29 7.57 3.79
CA GLY A 82 -15.87 7.02 2.54
C GLY A 82 -14.99 5.92 1.94
N ARG A 83 -15.49 5.22 0.91
CA ARG A 83 -14.76 4.13 0.24
C ARG A 83 -14.74 4.34 -1.27
N GLN A 84 -13.61 4.07 -1.91
CA GLN A 84 -13.49 4.05 -3.38
C GLN A 84 -13.94 2.71 -3.94
N VAL A 85 -14.26 2.70 -5.24
CA VAL A 85 -14.37 1.49 -6.05
C VAL A 85 -13.41 1.58 -7.23
N SER A 86 -12.75 0.48 -7.56
CA SER A 86 -12.06 0.28 -8.84
C SER A 86 -12.81 -0.79 -9.60
N ALA A 87 -13.27 -0.47 -10.80
CA ALA A 87 -14.09 -1.38 -11.61
C ALA A 87 -13.57 -1.40 -13.05
N ILE A 88 -13.74 -2.56 -13.69
CA ILE A 88 -13.45 -2.76 -15.11
C ILE A 88 -14.54 -3.66 -15.69
N VAL A 89 -14.99 -3.36 -16.90
CA VAL A 89 -16.03 -4.11 -17.60
C VAL A 89 -15.72 -4.16 -19.10
N LEU A 90 -16.15 -5.23 -19.77
CA LEU A 90 -16.25 -5.26 -21.23
C LEU A 90 -17.65 -4.80 -21.60
N GLU A 91 -17.74 -3.68 -22.32
CA GLU A 91 -19.02 -3.19 -22.83
C GLU A 91 -19.52 -4.11 -23.95
N LYS A 92 -20.85 -4.22 -24.06
CA LYS A 92 -21.47 -4.84 -25.24
C LYS A 92 -21.58 -3.78 -26.33
N GLU A 93 -21.35 -4.17 -27.57
CA GLU A 93 -21.68 -3.35 -28.74
C GLU A 93 -23.17 -3.00 -28.79
#